data_AF-A0A971FH08-F1
#
_entry.id   AF-A0A971FH08-F1
#
_cell.length_a   1.000
_cell.length_b   1.000
_cell.length_c   1.000
_cell.angle_alpha   90.00
_cell.angle_beta   90.00
_cell.angle_gamma   90.00
#
_symmetry.space_group_name_H-M   'P 1'
#
loop_
_entity.id
_entity.type
_entity.pdbx_description
1 polymer ?
#
loop_
_entity_poly.entity_id
_entity_poly.type
_entity_poly.pdbx_seq_one_letter_code
_entity_poly.pdbx_strand_id
1 'polypeptide(L)'
;MRIPVALSLLAFGLLYSIPTAQAVELWRIGSLDADYGEFALAGRYQDFASTFSQGVAFTIGTSDPARDWPYIHPGPADAWSGNQSHSFKVLFALDRLPETACRLMVALTSTHGGAPPSVAVTVNGRACDTAQLPRGGNDDALTNPKAGKPSRQSFLFPADWLVEGANQIELITTSGSWMLYDAVKLEDGIPNTPDISRIEAV
;
A
#
# COMPACT_ATOMS: atom_id res chain seq x y z
N MET A 1 -21.73 23.19 -71.44
CA MET A 1 -22.27 22.42 -70.30
C MET A 1 -21.25 22.51 -69.17
N ARG A 2 -21.50 23.31 -68.12
CA ARG A 2 -20.57 23.55 -67.00
C ARG A 2 -21.08 22.77 -65.78
N ILE A 3 -20.27 21.85 -65.25
CA ILE A 3 -20.58 21.07 -64.04
C ILE A 3 -20.18 21.92 -62.82
N PRO A 4 -21.04 22.12 -61.81
CA PRO A 4 -20.63 22.78 -60.58
C PRO A 4 -19.94 21.78 -59.65
N VAL A 5 -18.80 22.18 -59.09
CA VAL A 5 -18.10 21.43 -58.03
C VAL A 5 -18.74 21.78 -56.70
N ALA A 6 -19.33 20.79 -56.03
CA ALA A 6 -19.85 20.93 -54.67
C ALA A 6 -18.70 20.90 -53.66
N LEU A 7 -18.59 21.97 -52.87
CA LEU A 7 -17.61 22.11 -51.80
C LEU A 7 -18.10 21.30 -50.58
N SER A 8 -17.52 20.13 -50.33
CA SER A 8 -17.76 19.37 -49.08
C SER A 8 -16.92 19.96 -47.95
N LEU A 9 -17.58 20.56 -46.96
CA LEU A 9 -16.98 20.93 -45.68
C LEU A 9 -16.75 19.65 -44.86
N LEU A 10 -15.49 19.20 -44.76
CA LEU A 10 -15.09 18.23 -43.74
C LEU A 10 -15.02 18.94 -42.39
N ALA A 11 -15.97 18.65 -41.50
CA ALA A 11 -15.90 19.03 -40.09
C ALA A 11 -14.87 18.12 -39.40
N PHE A 12 -13.70 18.68 -39.08
CA PHE A 12 -12.67 17.99 -38.31
C PHE A 12 -13.07 18.03 -36.83
N GLY A 13 -13.66 16.93 -36.34
CA GLY A 13 -13.96 16.78 -34.91
C GLY A 13 -12.65 16.70 -34.12
N LEU A 14 -12.37 17.73 -33.30
CA LEU A 14 -11.29 17.65 -32.32
C LEU A 14 -11.64 16.58 -31.28
N LEU A 15 -11.00 15.42 -31.37
CA LEU A 15 -10.97 14.43 -30.30
C LEU A 15 -10.11 15.03 -29.17
N TYR A 16 -10.76 15.56 -28.13
CA TYR A 16 -10.07 15.89 -26.89
C TYR A 16 -9.73 14.58 -26.17
N SER A 17 -8.46 14.19 -26.19
CA SER A 17 -7.94 13.17 -25.30
C SER A 17 -8.03 13.72 -23.87
N ILE A 18 -8.92 13.16 -23.05
CA ILE A 18 -8.91 13.42 -21.61
C ILE A 18 -7.62 12.78 -21.08
N PRO A 19 -6.69 13.55 -20.48
CA PRO A 19 -5.52 12.96 -19.86
C PRO A 19 -5.99 12.04 -18.73
N THR A 20 -5.68 10.76 -18.84
CA THR A 20 -5.85 9.82 -17.74
C THR A 20 -4.74 10.11 -16.74
N ALA A 21 -5.09 10.42 -15.50
CA ALA A 21 -4.12 10.51 -14.42
C ALA A 21 -3.44 9.13 -14.30
N GLN A 22 -2.14 9.08 -14.62
CA GLN A 22 -1.32 7.89 -14.44
C GLN A 22 -0.78 7.92 -13.02
N ALA A 23 -0.91 6.81 -12.29
CA ALA A 23 -0.39 6.74 -10.94
C ALA A 23 1.13 6.96 -10.92
N VAL A 24 1.62 7.92 -10.13
CA VAL A 24 3.05 8.20 -9.96
C VAL A 24 3.49 7.71 -8.59
N GLU A 25 4.53 6.88 -8.55
CA GLU A 25 5.12 6.41 -7.30
C GLU A 25 5.82 7.56 -6.59
N LEU A 26 5.39 7.86 -5.35
CA LEU A 26 6.05 8.84 -4.50
C LEU A 26 7.21 8.18 -3.74
N TRP A 27 6.98 6.98 -3.21
CA TRP A 27 8.01 6.14 -2.61
C TRP A 27 7.54 4.70 -2.48
N ARG A 28 8.50 3.79 -2.26
CA ARG A 28 8.26 2.38 -1.98
C ARG A 28 9.27 1.83 -0.97
N ILE A 29 8.81 0.94 -0.10
CA ILE A 29 9.62 0.06 0.74
C ILE A 29 9.50 -1.34 0.14
N GLY A 30 10.63 -1.91 -0.28
CA GLY A 30 10.72 -3.22 -0.92
C GLY A 30 10.33 -3.26 -2.39
N SER A 31 10.19 -4.48 -2.89
CA SER A 31 9.99 -4.86 -4.28
C SER A 31 8.65 -5.59 -4.43
N LEU A 32 7.99 -5.45 -5.59
CA LEU A 32 6.72 -6.14 -5.85
C LEU A 32 6.98 -7.49 -6.52
N ASP A 33 7.60 -8.42 -5.79
CA ASP A 33 8.05 -9.72 -6.30
C ASP A 33 7.49 -10.93 -5.53
N ALA A 34 6.62 -10.68 -4.55
CA ALA A 34 6.07 -11.65 -3.62
C ALA A 34 7.13 -12.39 -2.80
N ASP A 35 8.24 -11.71 -2.49
CA ASP A 35 9.30 -12.17 -1.61
C ASP A 35 9.52 -11.15 -0.49
N TYR A 36 9.95 -11.65 0.68
CA TYR A 36 10.22 -10.81 1.83
C TYR A 36 11.69 -10.85 2.27
N GLY A 37 12.54 -11.52 1.49
CA GLY A 37 13.94 -11.79 1.81
C GLY A 37 14.80 -10.54 1.94
N GLU A 38 14.36 -9.40 1.40
CA GLU A 38 15.05 -8.12 1.54
C GLU A 38 14.75 -7.40 2.87
N PHE A 39 13.77 -7.87 3.64
CA PHE A 39 13.35 -7.24 4.89
C PHE A 39 14.08 -7.78 6.13
N ALA A 40 14.11 -6.96 7.17
CA ALA A 40 14.64 -7.35 8.46
C ALA A 40 13.91 -8.60 9.00
N LEU A 41 14.69 -9.44 9.67
CA LEU A 41 14.22 -10.69 10.28
C LEU A 41 13.60 -11.68 9.30
N ALA A 42 13.83 -11.61 7.98
CA ALA A 42 13.30 -12.59 7.03
C ALA A 42 13.47 -14.05 7.52
N GLY A 43 12.35 -14.75 7.70
CA GLY A 43 12.31 -16.13 8.22
C GLY A 43 12.54 -16.29 9.74
N ARG A 44 12.71 -15.20 10.48
CA ARG A 44 13.02 -15.17 11.92
C ARG A 44 11.96 -14.39 12.72
N TYR A 45 10.69 -14.68 12.50
CA TYR A 45 9.58 -13.96 13.17
C TYR A 45 9.68 -13.92 14.71
N GLN A 46 10.23 -14.97 15.33
CA GLN A 46 10.35 -15.06 16.79
C GLN A 46 11.26 -13.98 17.38
N ASP A 47 12.15 -13.40 16.57
CA ASP A 47 13.07 -12.33 16.99
C ASP A 47 12.41 -10.95 16.98
N PHE A 48 11.15 -10.83 16.52
CA PHE A 48 10.47 -9.54 16.38
C PHE A 48 10.39 -8.79 17.72
N ALA A 49 9.89 -9.44 18.77
CA ALA A 49 9.62 -8.77 20.05
C ALA A 49 10.89 -8.27 20.75
N SER A 50 12.02 -8.96 20.56
CA SER A 50 13.31 -8.53 21.11
C SER A 50 13.96 -7.44 20.24
N THR A 51 13.94 -7.59 18.92
CA THR A 51 14.60 -6.68 17.97
C THR A 51 13.87 -5.34 17.84
N PHE A 52 12.54 -5.37 17.77
CA PHE A 52 11.69 -4.20 17.59
C PHE A 52 10.91 -3.83 18.86
N SER A 53 11.52 -4.02 20.04
CA SER A 53 10.90 -3.74 21.35
C SER A 53 10.47 -2.28 21.55
N GLN A 54 11.05 -1.35 20.79
CA GLN A 54 10.71 0.09 20.81
C GLN A 54 9.73 0.49 19.69
N GLY A 55 9.17 -0.49 18.98
CA GLY A 55 8.33 -0.28 17.80
C GLY A 55 9.14 -0.17 16.50
N VAL A 56 8.40 0.00 15.39
CA VAL A 56 8.97 0.10 14.04
C VAL A 56 8.75 1.51 13.51
N ALA A 57 9.83 2.19 13.15
CA ALA A 57 9.79 3.47 12.45
C ALA A 57 10.78 3.45 11.28
N PHE A 58 10.26 3.67 10.08
CA PHE A 58 11.03 3.63 8.85
C PHE A 58 11.01 4.99 8.15
N THR A 59 12.17 5.60 7.95
CA THR A 59 12.31 6.89 7.29
C THR A 59 12.71 6.69 5.84
N ILE A 60 11.83 7.07 4.90
CA ILE A 60 12.10 7.00 3.45
C ILE A 60 13.38 7.77 3.12
N GLY A 61 14.27 7.13 2.36
CA GLY A 61 15.57 7.69 1.95
C GLY A 61 16.67 7.63 3.02
N THR A 62 16.38 7.15 4.23
CA THR A 62 17.37 7.02 5.32
C THR A 62 17.45 5.61 5.90
N SER A 63 16.30 5.00 6.20
CA SER A 63 16.22 3.64 6.75
C SER A 63 16.55 2.58 5.71
N ASP A 64 17.01 1.43 6.19
CA ASP A 64 17.41 0.27 5.40
C ASP A 64 16.39 -0.86 5.58
N PRO A 65 15.69 -1.32 4.53
CA PRO A 65 14.70 -2.40 4.63
C PRO A 65 15.24 -3.66 5.31
N ALA A 66 16.52 -4.01 5.09
CA ALA A 66 17.12 -5.21 5.64
C ALA A 66 17.38 -5.15 7.16
N ARG A 67 17.25 -3.96 7.76
CA ARG A 67 17.51 -3.72 9.19
C ARG A 67 16.34 -3.10 9.93
N ASP A 68 15.61 -2.21 9.28
CA ASP A 68 14.68 -1.29 9.94
C ASP A 68 13.20 -1.59 9.59
N TRP A 69 12.93 -2.49 8.66
CA TRP A 69 11.57 -2.92 8.31
C TRP A 69 11.43 -4.44 8.48
N PRO A 70 10.77 -4.93 9.54
CA PRO A 70 10.58 -6.37 9.70
C PRO A 70 9.63 -6.91 8.64
N TYR A 71 9.95 -8.09 8.13
CA TYR A 71 9.15 -8.78 7.14
C TYR A 71 7.72 -9.12 7.61
N ILE A 72 7.52 -9.15 8.93
CA ILE A 72 6.28 -9.54 9.60
C ILE A 72 5.72 -8.38 10.42
N HIS A 73 4.40 -8.19 10.34
CA HIS A 73 3.64 -7.34 11.25
C HIS A 73 2.75 -8.26 12.12
N PRO A 74 3.11 -8.47 13.40
CA PRO A 74 2.34 -9.35 14.28
C PRO A 74 1.02 -8.71 14.68
N GLY A 75 -0.03 -9.53 14.79
CA GLY A 75 -1.32 -9.12 15.34
C GLY A 75 -1.44 -9.43 16.84
N PRO A 76 -2.49 -8.92 17.51
CA PRO A 76 -2.73 -9.17 18.94
C PRO A 76 -2.99 -10.64 19.30
N ALA A 77 -3.33 -11.49 18.34
CA ALA A 77 -3.45 -12.93 18.57
C ALA A 77 -2.09 -13.65 18.65
N ASP A 78 -0.99 -12.98 18.29
CA ASP A 78 0.34 -13.59 18.26
C ASP A 78 1.00 -13.57 19.64
N ALA A 79 0.91 -14.70 20.35
CA ALA A 79 1.51 -14.82 21.70
C ALA A 79 3.03 -14.64 21.70
N TRP A 80 3.70 -15.08 20.63
CA TRP A 80 5.14 -14.92 20.44
C TRP A 80 5.57 -13.45 20.26
N SER A 81 4.63 -12.54 19.99
CA SER A 81 4.87 -11.09 19.89
C SER A 81 4.30 -10.30 21.07
N GLY A 82 3.84 -10.98 22.12
CA GLY A 82 3.34 -10.36 23.35
C GLY A 82 1.84 -10.10 23.41
N ASN A 83 1.03 -10.73 22.53
CA ASN A 83 -0.44 -10.63 22.55
C ASN A 83 -0.98 -9.18 22.53
N GLN A 84 -0.37 -8.32 21.73
CA GLN A 84 -0.73 -6.91 21.63
C GLN A 84 -0.76 -6.44 20.17
N SER A 85 -1.46 -5.34 19.92
CA SER A 85 -1.36 -4.63 18.64
C SER A 85 0.01 -3.99 18.52
N HIS A 86 0.60 -4.06 17.32
CA HIS A 86 1.84 -3.39 16.99
C HIS A 86 1.57 -2.21 16.04
N SER A 87 2.38 -1.17 16.15
CA SER A 87 2.29 0.02 15.30
C SER A 87 3.58 0.19 14.51
N PHE A 88 3.44 0.36 13.19
CA PHE A 88 4.53 0.59 12.26
C PHE A 88 4.36 1.97 11.64
N LYS A 89 5.42 2.79 11.72
CA LYS A 89 5.41 4.15 11.18
C LYS A 89 6.31 4.26 9.97
N VAL A 90 5.82 4.93 8.93
CA VAL A 90 6.61 5.37 7.78
C VAL A 90 6.68 6.88 7.80
N LEU A 91 7.90 7.40 7.89
CA LEU A 91 8.22 8.83 7.91
C LEU A 91 8.78 9.22 6.54
N PHE A 92 8.29 10.29 5.94
CA PHE A 92 8.74 10.72 4.62
C PHE A 92 8.60 12.22 4.44
N ALA A 93 9.36 12.78 3.51
CA ALA A 93 9.25 14.17 3.12
C ALA A 93 8.73 14.30 1.69
N LEU A 94 7.93 15.33 1.42
CA LEU A 94 7.46 15.70 0.09
C LEU A 94 7.96 17.09 -0.28
N ASP A 95 8.60 17.20 -1.44
CA ASP A 95 8.99 18.51 -1.99
C ASP A 95 7.80 19.27 -2.57
N ARG A 96 6.76 18.54 -3.01
CA ARG A 96 5.54 19.07 -3.60
C ARG A 96 4.35 18.21 -3.20
N LEU A 97 3.20 18.84 -3.00
CA LEU A 97 1.97 18.10 -2.72
C LEU A 97 1.43 17.38 -3.95
N PRO A 98 0.86 16.17 -3.78
CA PRO A 98 0.06 15.52 -4.80
C PRO A 98 -1.12 16.39 -5.25
N GLU A 99 -1.42 16.40 -6.55
CA GLU A 99 -2.58 17.13 -7.10
C GLU A 99 -3.88 16.30 -7.04
N THR A 100 -3.76 15.01 -6.78
CA THR A 100 -4.84 14.03 -6.84
C THR A 100 -4.82 13.13 -5.61
N ALA A 101 -5.87 12.33 -5.42
CA ALA A 101 -5.94 11.39 -4.31
C ALA A 101 -4.72 10.45 -4.33
N CYS A 102 -4.33 10.04 -3.14
CA CYS A 102 -3.22 9.14 -2.92
C CYS A 102 -3.73 7.73 -2.65
N ARG A 103 -2.91 6.75 -3.01
CA ARG A 103 -3.09 5.35 -2.66
C ARG A 103 -1.87 4.85 -1.90
N LEU A 104 -2.09 4.42 -0.66
CA LEU A 104 -1.16 3.55 0.03
C LEU A 104 -1.51 2.11 -0.31
N MET A 105 -0.64 1.43 -1.06
CA MET A 105 -0.73 0.01 -1.34
C MET A 105 0.15 -0.77 -0.37
N VAL A 106 -0.45 -1.70 0.35
CA VAL A 106 0.25 -2.71 1.15
C VAL A 106 0.17 -4.02 0.38
N ALA A 107 1.28 -4.43 -0.21
CA ALA A 107 1.45 -5.73 -0.82
C ALA A 107 2.00 -6.71 0.20
N LEU A 108 1.43 -7.92 0.21
CA LEU A 108 1.71 -8.94 1.20
C LEU A 108 2.04 -10.25 0.50
N THR A 109 3.07 -10.94 0.99
CA THR A 109 3.36 -12.32 0.59
C THR A 109 2.34 -13.28 1.18
N SER A 110 1.89 -13.03 2.42
CA SER A 110 0.72 -13.72 2.99
C SER A 110 0.16 -13.05 4.25
N THR A 111 -0.97 -13.58 4.73
CA THR A 111 -1.59 -13.28 6.02
C THR A 111 -1.88 -14.61 6.72
N HIS A 112 -2.14 -14.57 8.02
CA HIS A 112 -2.49 -15.78 8.74
C HIS A 112 -3.78 -16.45 8.19
N GLY A 113 -3.75 -17.76 7.97
CA GLY A 113 -4.83 -18.49 7.29
C GLY A 113 -6.12 -18.62 8.10
N GLY A 114 -6.03 -18.74 9.42
CA GLY A 114 -7.21 -18.91 10.30
C GLY A 114 -7.78 -17.60 10.84
N ALA A 115 -6.91 -16.65 11.14
CA ALA A 115 -7.23 -15.38 11.81
C ALA A 115 -6.47 -14.22 11.14
N PRO A 116 -6.80 -13.87 9.88
CA PRO A 116 -6.15 -12.77 9.18
C PRO A 116 -6.38 -11.45 9.92
N PRO A 117 -5.43 -10.50 9.89
CA PRO A 117 -5.54 -9.29 10.68
C PRO A 117 -6.52 -8.28 10.07
N SER A 118 -7.07 -7.43 10.94
CA SER A 118 -7.61 -6.13 10.55
C SER A 118 -6.53 -5.07 10.69
N VAL A 119 -6.41 -4.19 9.70
CA VAL A 119 -5.40 -3.14 9.64
C VAL A 119 -6.07 -1.77 9.63
N ALA A 120 -5.70 -0.93 10.60
CA ALA A 120 -6.01 0.48 10.63
C ALA A 120 -4.82 1.28 10.08
N VAL A 121 -5.11 2.31 9.28
CA VAL A 121 -4.11 3.21 8.71
C VAL A 121 -4.46 4.65 9.07
N THR A 122 -3.47 5.41 9.52
CA THR A 122 -3.58 6.87 9.61
C THR A 122 -2.51 7.57 8.77
N VAL A 123 -2.86 8.74 8.24
CA VAL A 123 -1.95 9.65 7.53
C VAL A 123 -2.02 11.00 8.23
N ASN A 124 -0.90 11.46 8.80
CA ASN A 124 -0.83 12.68 9.60
C ASN A 124 -1.96 12.79 10.64
N GLY A 125 -2.29 11.66 11.29
CA GLY A 125 -3.33 11.56 12.33
C GLY A 125 -4.77 11.44 11.81
N ARG A 126 -5.00 11.47 10.50
CA ARG A 126 -6.33 11.24 9.88
C ARG A 126 -6.48 9.78 9.48
N ALA A 127 -7.61 9.16 9.82
CA ALA A 127 -7.81 7.72 9.69
C ALA A 127 -8.51 7.33 8.38
N CYS A 128 -7.95 6.35 7.67
CA CYS A 128 -8.67 5.60 6.64
C CYS A 128 -9.66 4.62 7.28
N ASP A 129 -10.57 4.08 6.47
CA ASP A 129 -11.38 2.93 6.89
C ASP A 129 -10.48 1.74 7.24
N THR A 130 -10.82 1.04 8.31
CA THR A 130 -10.12 -0.18 8.73
C THR A 130 -10.40 -1.30 7.73
N ALA A 131 -9.35 -2.00 7.28
CA ALA A 131 -9.47 -3.08 6.32
C ALA A 131 -9.29 -4.44 7.00
N GLN A 132 -10.27 -5.33 6.88
CA GLN A 132 -10.10 -6.75 7.19
C GLN A 132 -9.37 -7.42 6.02
N LEU A 133 -8.18 -7.95 6.28
CA LEU A 133 -7.41 -8.64 5.25
C LEU A 133 -7.99 -10.02 4.92
N PRO A 134 -7.81 -10.51 3.68
CA PRO A 134 -8.26 -11.85 3.30
C PRO A 134 -7.46 -12.93 4.05
N ARG A 135 -8.01 -14.14 4.11
CA ARG A 135 -7.29 -15.33 4.59
C ARG A 135 -6.13 -15.68 3.67
N GLY A 136 -4.94 -15.80 4.25
CA GLY A 136 -3.71 -16.16 3.56
C GLY A 136 -3.39 -17.66 3.66
N GLY A 137 -2.09 -17.96 3.66
CA GLY A 137 -1.54 -19.31 3.70
C GLY A 137 -1.45 -19.90 5.12
N ASN A 138 -0.80 -21.05 5.22
CA ASN A 138 -0.44 -21.66 6.50
C ASN A 138 0.91 -21.08 7.02
N ASP A 139 1.36 -21.60 8.16
CA ASP A 139 2.59 -21.14 8.82
C ASP A 139 3.88 -21.44 8.03
N ASP A 140 3.84 -22.27 6.98
CA ASP A 140 5.02 -22.48 6.11
C ASP A 140 5.48 -21.16 5.49
N ALA A 141 4.55 -20.21 5.28
CA ALA A 141 4.84 -18.87 4.78
C ALA A 141 5.77 -18.07 5.69
N LEU A 142 5.81 -18.36 7.01
CA LEU A 142 6.66 -17.66 7.97
C LEU A 142 8.15 -17.83 7.69
N THR A 143 8.55 -18.93 7.03
CA THR A 143 9.95 -19.23 6.69
C THR A 143 10.20 -19.48 5.20
N ASN A 144 9.13 -19.55 4.39
CA ASN A 144 9.21 -19.70 2.94
C ASN A 144 8.18 -18.79 2.24
N PRO A 145 8.58 -17.66 1.64
CA PRO A 145 7.63 -16.73 1.01
C PRO A 145 6.79 -17.37 -0.10
N LYS A 146 7.33 -18.41 -0.77
CA LYS A 146 6.64 -19.13 -1.85
C LYS A 146 5.49 -20.02 -1.37
N ALA A 147 5.41 -20.32 -0.08
CA ALA A 147 4.27 -21.01 0.51
C ALA A 147 3.12 -20.04 0.86
N GLY A 148 3.36 -18.73 0.71
CA GLY A 148 2.38 -17.69 0.94
C GLY A 148 1.24 -17.69 -0.08
N LYS A 149 0.20 -16.94 0.28
CA LYS A 149 -0.91 -16.57 -0.60
C LYS A 149 -0.90 -15.05 -0.75
N PRO A 150 -0.28 -14.51 -1.82
CA PRO A 150 -0.11 -13.07 -1.97
C PRO A 150 -1.42 -12.32 -2.07
N SER A 151 -1.44 -11.09 -1.54
CA SER A 151 -2.59 -10.19 -1.62
C SER A 151 -2.14 -8.74 -1.59
N ARG A 152 -3.04 -7.83 -1.97
CA ARG A 152 -2.80 -6.38 -1.93
C ARG A 152 -3.99 -5.70 -1.29
N GLN A 153 -3.74 -4.82 -0.33
CA GLN A 153 -4.72 -3.94 0.25
C GLN A 153 -4.37 -2.50 -0.13
N SER A 154 -5.37 -1.73 -0.57
CA SER A 154 -5.20 -0.31 -0.89
C SER A 154 -5.98 0.54 0.10
N PHE A 155 -5.38 1.63 0.54
CA PHE A 155 -6.02 2.68 1.33
C PHE A 155 -5.97 3.96 0.51
N LEU A 156 -7.13 4.52 0.22
CA LEU A 156 -7.27 5.76 -0.54
C LEU A 156 -7.49 6.91 0.43
N PHE A 157 -6.83 8.04 0.18
CA PHE A 157 -7.02 9.26 0.96
C PHE A 157 -6.76 10.49 0.09
N PRO A 158 -7.43 11.62 0.38
CA PRO A 158 -7.24 12.85 -0.39
C PRO A 158 -5.87 13.47 -0.11
N ALA A 159 -5.32 14.18 -1.10
CA ALA A 159 -4.00 14.81 -1.01
C ALA A 159 -3.86 15.82 0.14
N ASP A 160 -4.96 16.45 0.56
CA ASP A 160 -5.00 17.45 1.62
C ASP A 160 -4.76 16.87 3.04
N TRP A 161 -4.56 15.55 3.15
CA TRP A 161 -4.05 14.90 4.35
C TRP A 161 -2.54 15.02 4.46
N LEU A 162 -1.84 15.27 3.35
CA LEU A 162 -0.39 15.45 3.27
C LEU A 162 -0.02 16.93 3.37
N VAL A 163 1.23 17.19 3.74
CA VAL A 163 1.84 18.52 3.79
C VAL A 163 3.16 18.53 3.01
N GLU A 164 3.61 19.70 2.55
CA GLU A 164 4.99 19.86 2.10
C GLU A 164 5.95 19.65 3.28
N GLY A 165 7.09 19.01 3.04
CA GLY A 165 7.99 18.59 4.11
C GLY A 165 7.51 17.30 4.79
N ALA A 166 7.61 17.24 6.11
CA ALA A 166 7.50 15.98 6.87
C ALA A 166 6.07 15.46 7.01
N ASN A 167 5.90 14.17 6.70
CA ASN A 167 4.66 13.42 6.79
C ASN A 167 4.88 12.09 7.51
N GLN A 168 3.80 11.53 8.06
CA GLN A 168 3.80 10.21 8.68
C GLN A 168 2.59 9.40 8.22
N ILE A 169 2.82 8.12 7.93
CA ILE A 169 1.80 7.09 7.84
C ILE A 169 2.01 6.10 8.99
N GLU A 170 0.93 5.71 9.67
CA GLU A 170 0.95 4.69 10.72
C GLU A 170 0.03 3.53 10.33
N LEU A 171 0.54 2.30 10.44
CA LEU A 171 -0.19 1.06 10.21
C LEU A 171 -0.27 0.29 11.52
N ILE A 172 -1.46 -0.18 11.88
CA ILE A 172 -1.70 -0.94 13.11
C ILE A 172 -2.53 -2.18 12.80
N THR A 173 -2.06 -3.36 13.20
CA THR A 173 -2.91 -4.56 13.26
C THR A 173 -3.79 -4.51 14.51
N THR A 174 -5.08 -4.24 14.34
CA THR A 174 -6.04 -4.01 15.44
C THR A 174 -6.69 -5.30 15.96
N SER A 175 -6.69 -6.35 15.15
CA SER A 175 -7.17 -7.69 15.51
C SER A 175 -6.47 -8.76 14.68
N GLY A 176 -6.70 -10.03 15.01
CA GLY A 176 -6.15 -11.17 14.27
C GLY A 176 -4.66 -11.42 14.55
N SER A 177 -4.07 -12.23 13.68
CA SER A 177 -2.68 -12.69 13.73
C SER A 177 -1.90 -12.05 12.57
N TRP A 178 -0.67 -12.49 12.35
CA TRP A 178 0.33 -11.85 11.50
C TRP A 178 -0.09 -11.58 10.05
N MET A 179 0.57 -10.58 9.46
CA MET A 179 0.71 -10.39 8.01
C MET A 179 2.20 -10.27 7.63
N LEU A 180 2.54 -10.69 6.41
CA LEU A 180 3.91 -10.72 5.89
C LEU A 180 4.02 -9.77 4.69
N TYR A 181 4.92 -8.80 4.79
CA TYR A 181 5.13 -7.78 3.76
C TYR A 181 5.77 -8.36 2.50
N ASP A 182 5.39 -7.80 1.35
CA ASP A 182 6.06 -7.88 0.05
C ASP A 182 6.59 -6.47 -0.28
N ALA A 183 5.69 -5.49 -0.28
CA ALA A 183 6.07 -4.08 -0.39
C ALA A 183 5.04 -3.15 0.25
N VAL A 184 5.47 -1.94 0.59
CA VAL A 184 4.57 -0.82 0.92
C VAL A 184 4.87 0.33 -0.02
N LYS A 185 3.87 0.79 -0.76
CA LYS A 185 4.04 1.80 -1.80
C LYS A 185 3.04 2.93 -1.62
N LEU A 186 3.50 4.17 -1.68
CA LEU A 186 2.65 5.34 -1.80
C LEU A 186 2.72 5.87 -3.23
N GLU A 187 1.56 6.12 -3.82
CA GLU A 187 1.43 6.72 -5.14
C GLU A 187 0.33 7.78 -5.16
N ASP A 188 0.51 8.80 -5.99
CA ASP A 188 -0.55 9.72 -6.38
C ASP A 188 -1.12 9.34 -7.75
N GLY A 189 -1.85 10.24 -8.40
CA GLY A 189 -2.43 10.04 -9.72
C GLY A 189 -3.73 9.24 -9.68
N ILE A 190 -4.38 9.14 -8.51
CA ILE A 190 -5.68 8.49 -8.36
C ILE A 190 -6.76 9.54 -8.59
N PRO A 191 -7.66 9.37 -9.58
CA PRO A 191 -8.72 10.34 -9.80
C PRO A 191 -9.51 10.61 -8.51
N ASN A 192 -9.67 11.89 -8.16
CA ASN A 192 -10.46 12.33 -6.99
C ASN A 192 -11.95 11.94 -7.09
N THR A 193 -12.41 11.64 -8.31
CA THR A 193 -13.77 11.21 -8.61
C THR A 193 -13.73 9.73 -8.99
N PRO A 194 -14.55 8.86 -8.36
CA PRO A 194 -14.71 7.49 -8.81
C PRO A 194 -15.16 7.49 -10.28
N ASP A 195 -14.47 6.75 -11.14
CA ASP A 195 -14.90 6.56 -12.51
C ASP A 195 -16.09 5.60 -12.56
N ILE A 196 -17.30 6.16 -12.64
CA ILE A 196 -18.57 5.41 -12.68
C ILE A 196 -18.71 4.61 -13.99
N SER A 197 -17.82 4.81 -14.99
CA SER A 197 -17.91 4.09 -16.26
C SER A 197 -17.49 2.61 -16.22
N ARG A 198 -17.00 2.11 -15.06
CA ARG A 198 -16.54 0.71 -14.89
C ARG A 198 -17.37 -0.16 -13.95
N ILE A 199 -18.64 0.17 -13.73
CA ILE A 199 -19.57 -0.79 -13.10
C ILE A 199 -20.17 -1.64 -14.23
N GLU A 200 -19.45 -2.69 -14.65
CA GLU A 200 -20.11 -3.83 -15.25
C GLU A 200 -20.72 -4.65 -14.11
N ALA A 201 -22.05 -4.69 -14.07
CA ALA A 201 -22.76 -5.61 -13.19
C ALA A 201 -22.45 -7.05 -13.63
N VAL A 202 -22.02 -7.88 -12.69
CA VAL A 202 -21.99 -9.34 -12.85
C VAL A 202 -23.40 -9.90 -12.64
#